data_AF-A0A3C0FXK7-F1
#
_entry.id   AF-A0A3C0FXK7-F1
#
_cell.length_a   1.000
_cell.length_b   1.000
_cell.length_c   1.000
_cell.angle_alpha   90.00
_cell.angle_beta   90.00
_cell.angle_gamma   90.00
#
_symmetry.space_group_name_H-M   'P 1'
#
loop_
_entity.id
_entity.type
_entity.pdbx_description
1 polymer ?
#
loop_
_entity_poly.entity_id
_entity_poly.type
_entity_poly.pdbx_seq_one_letter_code
_entity_poly.pdbx_strand_id
1 'polypeptide(L)'
;REAGKLYLDGVAEVREAVDFCRYYANRAEETFREGSPLEGRGVIVCISPWNFPLAIFLGQVTAALAAGNAVIAKPAEQTSLVAARAAELILESGVPGSAFHLVPGPGRVIGNQLINDPRIAGVAFTGSTETAQLINQALAKRPGVPLPLIAETGGQNAMIVDSTALPEQVVQDAIISGFQSAGQRCSALRVLFVQEDIADKLCDMLVGAMKELRVGDPKFLDIDVGPVIDEKSRKVLEAHAERMKKEAKLLHACDTLPECEGGNFFAPHCFEIPSINVLEREVFGPVVHVVRYKARDIDKILDQINASGYGLTLGIHSRIDTTVREISQKLRVGNCYVNRNQIGAVVGVQPFGGQGKSGTGPKAGGPHYVERFAKPIAHENTISNDEASDDRAPIIVKDVIASNEYAAMLAAQEEWQATDGNARVTILEKLSAKMEASGNDALIAGADHVANFAALSENGFVAPTRMPGPTGETNDLYCQGRGVYLVQADKDADAAKVIRHLGAALAAGNAVILAGDQKWLADIPALAQQAGLPAKLVKAVGANTGLGAMYDGDIAGVSCVASLDRVTSFKQLLAKRDGAILSLISDSGAEDDGALPDEAFLHRFATEKTITINTTAAGGNASLMSMEED
;
A
#
# COMPACT_ATOMS: atom_id res chain seq x y z
N ARG A 1 28.86 -0.37 -4.26
CA ARG A 1 29.64 0.69 -4.95
C ARG A 1 28.73 1.76 -5.53
N GLU A 2 27.97 1.49 -6.60
CA GLU A 2 27.09 2.49 -7.23
C GLU A 2 26.08 3.10 -6.26
N ALA A 3 25.31 2.27 -5.55
CA ALA A 3 24.29 2.73 -4.61
C ALA A 3 24.77 2.92 -3.16
N GLY A 4 26.09 2.91 -2.90
CA GLY A 4 26.61 3.09 -1.53
C GLY A 4 26.23 2.03 -0.48
N LYS A 5 25.65 0.89 -0.89
CA LYS A 5 25.22 -0.18 0.03
C LYS A 5 26.39 -0.95 0.66
N LEU A 6 26.17 -1.37 1.91
CA LEU A 6 27.00 -2.36 2.62
C LEU A 6 26.98 -3.70 1.88
N TYR A 7 27.97 -4.56 2.17
CA TYR A 7 28.06 -5.88 1.55
C TYR A 7 26.81 -6.75 1.80
N LEU A 8 26.38 -6.87 3.06
CA LEU A 8 25.21 -7.66 3.42
C LEU A 8 23.90 -7.09 2.83
N ASP A 9 23.79 -5.76 2.75
CA ASP A 9 22.67 -5.10 2.07
C ASP A 9 22.63 -5.44 0.57
N GLY A 10 23.80 -5.52 -0.07
CA GLY A 10 23.91 -5.94 -1.46
C GLY A 10 23.52 -7.40 -1.67
N VAL A 11 23.92 -8.30 -0.78
CA VAL A 11 23.52 -9.72 -0.82
C VAL A 11 22.00 -9.87 -0.64
N ALA A 12 21.43 -9.17 0.34
CA ALA A 12 19.99 -9.17 0.59
C ALA A 12 19.21 -8.66 -0.63
N GLU A 13 19.68 -7.58 -1.27
CA GLU A 13 19.04 -7.05 -2.46
C GLU A 13 19.10 -8.01 -3.66
N VAL A 14 20.23 -8.68 -3.89
CA VAL A 14 20.32 -9.70 -4.96
C VAL A 14 19.37 -10.86 -4.69
N ARG A 15 19.26 -11.30 -3.42
CA ARG A 15 18.29 -12.35 -3.04
C ARG A 15 16.85 -11.90 -3.32
N GLU A 16 16.47 -10.71 -2.87
CA GLU A 16 15.13 -10.16 -3.08
C GLU A 16 14.80 -10.06 -4.58
N ALA A 17 15.77 -9.64 -5.41
CA ALA A 17 15.61 -9.61 -6.86
C ALA A 17 15.36 -11.00 -7.48
N VAL A 18 16.11 -12.02 -7.03
CA VAL A 18 15.92 -13.41 -7.47
C VAL A 18 14.58 -13.95 -7.01
N ASP A 19 14.19 -13.64 -5.78
CA ASP A 19 12.92 -14.08 -5.21
C ASP A 19 11.74 -13.48 -5.97
N PHE A 20 11.79 -12.20 -6.37
CA PHE A 20 10.78 -11.61 -7.26
C PHE A 20 10.64 -12.36 -8.58
N CYS A 21 11.77 -12.63 -9.25
CA CYS A 21 11.76 -13.33 -10.54
C CYS A 21 11.08 -14.70 -10.42
N ARG A 22 11.44 -15.48 -9.39
CA ARG A 22 10.89 -16.82 -9.15
C ARG A 22 9.44 -16.79 -8.71
N TYR A 23 9.12 -15.90 -7.78
CA TYR A 23 7.77 -15.79 -7.25
C TYR A 23 6.77 -15.39 -8.34
N TYR A 24 7.11 -14.39 -9.17
CA TYR A 24 6.22 -13.96 -10.24
C TYR A 24 6.14 -14.94 -11.41
N ALA A 25 7.18 -15.72 -11.68
CA ALA A 25 7.08 -16.85 -12.61
C ALA A 25 6.02 -17.86 -12.15
N ASN A 26 6.06 -18.26 -10.87
CA ASN A 26 5.06 -19.17 -10.30
C ASN A 26 3.65 -18.57 -10.32
N ARG A 27 3.50 -17.27 -10.00
CA ARG A 27 2.21 -16.58 -10.11
C ARG A 27 1.69 -16.57 -11.53
N ALA A 28 2.54 -16.34 -12.52
CA ALA A 28 2.11 -16.36 -13.91
C ALA A 28 1.67 -17.76 -14.36
N GLU A 29 2.37 -18.82 -13.94
CA GLU A 29 1.96 -20.20 -14.19
C GLU A 29 0.61 -20.55 -13.55
N GLU A 30 0.22 -19.88 -12.46
CA GLU A 30 -1.09 -20.07 -11.83
C GLU A 30 -2.19 -19.27 -12.53
N THR A 31 -1.92 -17.99 -12.87
CA THR A 31 -2.93 -17.05 -13.36
C THR A 31 -3.14 -17.10 -14.88
N PHE A 32 -2.10 -17.30 -15.69
CA PHE A 32 -2.16 -17.19 -17.16
C PHE A 32 -2.07 -18.55 -17.88
N ARG A 33 -2.73 -19.57 -17.31
CA ARG A 33 -2.89 -20.88 -17.94
C ARG A 33 -3.78 -20.79 -19.18
N GLU A 34 -3.74 -21.82 -20.04
CA GLU A 34 -4.64 -21.93 -21.19
C GLU A 34 -6.11 -21.81 -20.73
N GLY A 35 -6.86 -20.89 -21.33
CA GLY A 35 -8.23 -20.56 -20.93
C GLY A 35 -8.36 -19.51 -19.82
N SER A 36 -7.27 -18.86 -19.40
CA SER A 36 -7.33 -17.73 -18.46
C SER A 36 -8.26 -16.63 -19.00
N PRO A 37 -9.12 -16.02 -18.15
CA PRO A 37 -9.96 -14.90 -18.54
C PRO A 37 -9.17 -13.57 -18.60
N LEU A 38 -7.87 -13.60 -18.33
CA LEU A 38 -7.01 -12.43 -18.25
C LEU A 38 -5.89 -12.48 -19.30
N GLU A 39 -5.56 -11.31 -19.85
CA GLU A 39 -4.42 -11.12 -20.76
C GLU A 39 -3.59 -9.89 -20.38
N GLY A 40 -2.37 -9.82 -20.90
CA GLY A 40 -1.49 -8.66 -20.72
C GLY A 40 -2.15 -7.37 -21.23
N ARG A 41 -1.94 -6.27 -20.50
CA ARG A 41 -2.51 -4.96 -20.83
C ARG A 41 -1.87 -4.31 -22.06
N GLY A 42 -0.57 -4.53 -22.29
CA GLY A 42 0.16 -3.93 -23.40
C GLY A 42 1.56 -3.46 -22.98
N VAL A 43 1.86 -2.16 -23.17
CA VAL A 43 3.16 -1.58 -22.81
C VAL A 43 3.11 -0.96 -21.42
N ILE A 44 3.91 -1.49 -20.49
CA ILE A 44 4.01 -0.98 -19.11
C ILE A 44 5.29 -0.17 -18.94
N VAL A 45 5.17 1.01 -18.33
CA VAL A 45 6.32 1.82 -17.93
C VAL A 45 6.67 1.51 -16.48
N CYS A 46 7.87 0.97 -16.24
CA CYS A 46 8.40 0.69 -14.91
C CYS A 46 9.41 1.78 -14.52
N ILE A 47 9.14 2.52 -13.44
CA ILE A 47 10.00 3.58 -12.92
C ILE A 47 10.44 3.18 -11.51
N SER A 48 11.73 2.86 -11.36
CA SER A 48 12.29 2.33 -10.12
C SER A 48 13.20 3.34 -9.39
N PRO A 49 13.34 3.22 -8.05
CA PRO A 49 14.08 4.16 -7.23
C PRO A 49 15.56 3.76 -7.14
N TRP A 50 16.38 4.63 -6.57
CA TRP A 50 17.83 4.40 -6.40
C TRP A 50 18.19 3.58 -5.17
N ASN A 51 17.28 3.42 -4.21
CA ASN A 51 17.58 2.82 -2.91
C ASN A 51 17.50 1.28 -2.92
N PHE A 52 16.76 0.70 -3.85
CA PHE A 52 16.79 -0.73 -4.20
C PHE A 52 16.86 -0.85 -5.72
N PRO A 53 18.00 -0.46 -6.31
CA PRO A 53 18.12 -0.26 -7.74
C PRO A 53 18.09 -1.56 -8.56
N LEU A 54 18.26 -2.73 -7.92
CA LEU A 54 18.13 -4.03 -8.55
C LEU A 54 16.81 -4.71 -8.16
N ALA A 55 16.49 -4.81 -6.87
CA ALA A 55 15.34 -5.60 -6.41
C ALA A 55 14.00 -5.00 -6.85
N ILE A 56 13.76 -3.70 -6.58
CA ILE A 56 12.51 -3.05 -7.00
C ILE A 56 12.44 -2.91 -8.52
N PHE A 57 13.58 -2.65 -9.17
CA PHE A 57 13.67 -2.63 -10.63
C PHE A 57 13.20 -3.95 -11.24
N LEU A 58 13.78 -5.08 -10.81
CA LEU A 58 13.38 -6.40 -11.31
C LEU A 58 11.98 -6.77 -10.85
N GLY A 59 11.57 -6.42 -9.63
CA GLY A 59 10.21 -6.69 -9.14
C GLY A 59 9.12 -6.08 -10.03
N GLN A 60 9.28 -4.80 -10.42
CA GLN A 60 8.35 -4.15 -11.34
C GLN A 60 8.40 -4.77 -12.75
N VAL A 61 9.62 -4.91 -13.30
CA VAL A 61 9.83 -5.37 -14.68
C VAL A 61 9.33 -6.80 -14.87
N THR A 62 9.72 -7.71 -13.97
CA THR A 62 9.40 -9.14 -14.11
C THR A 62 7.93 -9.43 -13.86
N ALA A 63 7.25 -8.71 -12.95
CA ALA A 63 5.81 -8.84 -12.79
C ALA A 63 5.05 -8.45 -14.06
N ALA A 64 5.43 -7.34 -14.69
CA ALA A 64 4.80 -6.88 -15.93
C ALA A 64 5.04 -7.87 -17.09
N LEU A 65 6.30 -8.32 -17.27
CA LEU A 65 6.64 -9.34 -18.28
C LEU A 65 5.89 -10.66 -18.03
N ALA A 66 5.80 -11.11 -16.77
CA ALA A 66 5.14 -12.35 -16.39
C ALA A 66 3.63 -12.32 -16.70
N ALA A 67 2.99 -11.15 -16.64
CA ALA A 67 1.61 -10.95 -17.07
C ALA A 67 1.43 -10.79 -18.59
N GLY A 68 2.48 -10.96 -19.39
CA GLY A 68 2.43 -10.89 -20.85
C GLY A 68 2.57 -9.48 -21.44
N ASN A 69 3.10 -8.52 -20.69
CA ASN A 69 3.29 -7.14 -21.16
C ASN A 69 4.67 -6.91 -21.78
N ALA A 70 4.77 -5.94 -22.68
CA ALA A 70 6.06 -5.33 -23.01
C ALA A 70 6.41 -4.25 -21.97
N VAL A 71 7.70 -4.05 -21.70
CA VAL A 71 8.18 -3.16 -20.64
C VAL A 71 9.15 -2.11 -21.15
N ILE A 72 8.90 -0.86 -20.74
CA ILE A 72 9.87 0.24 -20.81
C ILE A 72 10.35 0.52 -19.38
N ALA A 73 11.60 0.18 -19.09
CA ALA A 73 12.18 0.29 -17.76
C ALA A 73 13.06 1.55 -17.63
N LYS A 74 12.68 2.45 -16.73
CA LYS A 74 13.40 3.67 -16.40
C LYS A 74 13.97 3.54 -14.97
N PRO A 75 15.26 3.25 -14.79
CA PRO A 75 15.88 3.26 -13.46
C PRO A 75 16.15 4.68 -12.97
N ALA A 76 16.33 4.86 -11.66
CA ALA A 76 16.84 6.12 -11.12
C ALA A 76 18.21 6.49 -11.73
N GLU A 77 18.44 7.80 -11.94
CA GLU A 77 19.65 8.28 -12.63
C GLU A 77 20.93 8.01 -11.82
N GLN A 78 20.82 7.95 -10.49
CA GLN A 78 21.91 7.66 -9.58
C GLN A 78 22.44 6.23 -9.69
N THR A 79 21.64 5.30 -10.22
CA THR A 79 21.90 3.84 -10.12
C THR A 79 21.60 3.09 -11.42
N SER A 80 22.07 3.63 -12.55
CA SER A 80 21.74 3.08 -13.87
C SER A 80 22.64 1.91 -14.32
N LEU A 81 23.82 1.71 -13.73
CA LEU A 81 24.76 0.65 -14.12
C LEU A 81 24.25 -0.73 -13.71
N VAL A 82 23.74 -0.88 -12.49
CA VAL A 82 23.15 -2.15 -12.04
C VAL A 82 21.90 -2.52 -12.83
N ALA A 83 21.09 -1.52 -13.21
CA ALA A 83 19.93 -1.72 -14.08
C ALA A 83 20.35 -2.13 -15.51
N ALA A 84 21.45 -1.58 -16.04
CA ALA A 84 22.02 -2.01 -17.31
C ALA A 84 22.50 -3.46 -17.26
N ARG A 85 23.14 -3.89 -16.16
CA ARG A 85 23.52 -5.29 -16.00
C ARG A 85 22.31 -6.21 -15.86
N ALA A 86 21.26 -5.78 -15.17
CA ALA A 86 20.00 -6.52 -15.10
C ALA A 86 19.33 -6.65 -16.48
N ALA A 87 19.36 -5.60 -17.29
CA ALA A 87 18.85 -5.60 -18.66
C ALA A 87 19.55 -6.63 -19.54
N GLU A 88 20.88 -6.72 -19.48
CA GLU A 88 21.65 -7.77 -20.18
C GLU A 88 21.18 -9.17 -19.77
N LEU A 89 21.02 -9.41 -18.46
CA LEU A 89 20.57 -10.70 -17.93
C LEU A 89 19.12 -11.04 -18.33
N ILE A 90 18.23 -10.05 -18.42
CA ILE A 90 16.85 -10.24 -18.90
C ILE A 90 16.86 -10.72 -20.36
N LEU A 91 17.71 -10.14 -21.21
CA LEU A 91 17.81 -10.54 -22.61
C LEU A 91 18.50 -11.91 -22.76
N GLU A 92 19.54 -12.17 -21.98
CA GLU A 92 20.23 -13.47 -21.93
C GLU A 92 19.30 -14.62 -21.48
N SER A 93 18.28 -14.34 -20.66
CA SER A 93 17.30 -15.35 -20.21
C SER A 93 16.25 -15.73 -21.25
N GLY A 94 16.22 -15.03 -22.40
CA GLY A 94 15.33 -15.34 -23.53
C GLY A 94 14.13 -14.41 -23.68
N VAL A 95 14.02 -13.34 -22.87
CA VAL A 95 12.99 -12.31 -23.09
C VAL A 95 13.24 -11.65 -24.46
N PRO A 96 12.23 -11.57 -25.36
CA PRO A 96 12.43 -10.95 -26.66
C PRO A 96 12.87 -9.50 -26.53
N GLY A 97 13.91 -9.09 -27.28
CA GLY A 97 14.39 -7.70 -27.25
C GLY A 97 13.35 -6.65 -27.66
N SER A 98 12.29 -7.06 -28.37
CA SER A 98 11.14 -6.19 -28.66
C SER A 98 10.24 -5.96 -27.44
N ALA A 99 10.23 -6.88 -26.47
CA ALA A 99 9.38 -6.86 -25.28
C ALA A 99 10.00 -6.13 -24.08
N PHE A 100 11.29 -5.80 -24.10
CA PHE A 100 11.96 -5.11 -22.99
C PHE A 100 12.94 -4.04 -23.48
N HIS A 101 12.76 -2.81 -23.00
CA HIS A 101 13.61 -1.65 -23.33
C HIS A 101 14.07 -0.95 -22.06
N LEU A 102 15.38 -0.77 -21.90
CA LEU A 102 15.96 0.05 -20.84
C LEU A 102 16.14 1.50 -21.31
N VAL A 103 15.65 2.47 -20.55
CA VAL A 103 15.77 3.90 -20.86
C VAL A 103 16.42 4.64 -19.68
N PRO A 104 17.76 4.65 -19.57
CA PRO A 104 18.46 5.43 -18.56
C PRO A 104 18.35 6.92 -18.84
N GLY A 105 18.20 7.72 -17.78
CA GLY A 105 18.28 9.17 -17.89
C GLY A 105 17.53 9.94 -16.81
N PRO A 106 17.63 11.28 -16.82
CA PRO A 106 16.98 12.12 -15.82
C PRO A 106 15.46 12.09 -15.94
N GLY A 107 14.76 11.84 -14.83
CA GLY A 107 13.29 11.77 -14.82
C GLY A 107 12.61 13.04 -15.36
N ARG A 108 13.20 14.21 -15.12
CA ARG A 108 12.73 15.50 -15.64
C ARG A 108 12.76 15.62 -17.17
N VAL A 109 13.57 14.81 -17.84
CA VAL A 109 13.71 14.82 -19.31
C VAL A 109 12.84 13.75 -19.94
N ILE A 110 12.97 12.50 -19.47
CA ILE A 110 12.32 11.34 -20.11
C ILE A 110 11.00 10.92 -19.47
N GLY A 111 10.82 11.17 -18.17
CA GLY A 111 9.65 10.68 -17.43
C GLY A 111 8.36 11.27 -17.99
N ASN A 112 8.29 12.59 -18.18
CA ASN A 112 7.10 13.24 -18.72
C ASN A 112 6.77 12.79 -20.16
N GLN A 113 7.78 12.47 -20.98
CA GLN A 113 7.53 11.97 -22.34
C GLN A 113 6.91 10.57 -22.30
N LEU A 114 7.48 9.66 -21.51
CA LEU A 114 6.97 8.30 -21.34
C LEU A 114 5.54 8.29 -20.80
N ILE A 115 5.29 9.06 -19.74
CA ILE A 115 3.98 9.08 -19.07
C ILE A 115 2.89 9.69 -19.96
N ASN A 116 3.23 10.58 -20.91
CA ASN A 116 2.25 11.15 -21.84
C ASN A 116 2.12 10.38 -23.16
N ASP A 117 2.97 9.38 -23.44
CA ASP A 117 2.88 8.60 -24.69
C ASP A 117 1.58 7.76 -24.75
N PRO A 118 0.69 7.98 -25.73
CA PRO A 118 -0.65 7.38 -25.75
C PRO A 118 -0.66 5.86 -25.87
N ARG A 119 0.48 5.22 -26.16
CA ARG A 119 0.58 3.77 -26.39
C ARG A 119 0.83 2.97 -25.11
N ILE A 120 1.11 3.61 -23.98
CA ILE A 120 1.33 2.89 -22.72
C ILE A 120 -0.01 2.44 -22.13
N ALA A 121 -0.03 1.26 -21.55
CA ALA A 121 -1.20 0.61 -20.96
C ALA A 121 -1.16 0.58 -19.43
N GLY A 122 -0.14 1.18 -18.80
CA GLY A 122 -0.02 1.24 -17.34
C GLY A 122 1.34 1.72 -16.88
N VAL A 123 1.45 2.02 -15.59
CA VAL A 123 2.68 2.48 -14.94
C VAL A 123 2.87 1.77 -13.60
N ALA A 124 4.06 1.20 -13.40
CA ALA A 124 4.55 0.81 -12.08
C ALA A 124 5.61 1.82 -11.65
N PHE A 125 5.37 2.50 -10.54
CA PHE A 125 6.22 3.56 -10.02
C PHE A 125 6.58 3.27 -8.57
N THR A 126 7.84 3.47 -8.23
CA THR A 126 8.26 3.54 -6.83
C THR A 126 9.16 4.75 -6.61
N GLY A 127 8.78 5.62 -5.66
CA GLY A 127 9.47 6.88 -5.42
C GLY A 127 8.69 7.82 -4.50
N SER A 128 8.81 9.13 -4.68
CA SER A 128 8.16 10.10 -3.80
C SER A 128 6.65 10.24 -4.06
N THR A 129 5.88 10.55 -3.02
CA THR A 129 4.43 10.79 -3.12
C THR A 129 4.10 11.93 -4.08
N GLU A 130 4.92 12.99 -4.11
CA GLU A 130 4.73 14.14 -5.01
C GLU A 130 4.89 13.72 -6.47
N THR A 131 5.89 12.88 -6.78
CA THR A 131 6.10 12.40 -8.15
C THR A 131 4.98 11.45 -8.57
N ALA A 132 4.52 10.57 -7.68
CA ALA A 132 3.39 9.70 -7.95
C ALA A 132 2.11 10.50 -8.26
N GLN A 133 1.86 11.60 -7.54
CA GLN A 133 0.71 12.47 -7.80
C GLN A 133 0.79 13.16 -9.17
N LEU A 134 1.97 13.61 -9.59
CA LEU A 134 2.17 14.17 -10.93
C LEU A 134 1.88 13.12 -12.03
N ILE A 135 2.31 11.87 -11.82
CA ILE A 135 2.02 10.77 -12.74
C ILE A 135 0.50 10.50 -12.77
N ASN A 136 -0.14 10.40 -11.61
CA ASN A 136 -1.58 10.19 -11.48
C ASN A 136 -2.38 11.25 -12.25
N GLN A 137 -2.04 12.52 -12.07
CA GLN A 137 -2.67 13.65 -12.76
C GLN A 137 -2.46 13.61 -14.28
N ALA A 138 -1.29 13.17 -14.75
CA ALA A 138 -1.02 13.01 -16.17
C ALA A 138 -1.85 11.88 -16.78
N LEU A 139 -1.91 10.71 -16.11
CA LEU A 139 -2.69 9.56 -16.56
C LEU A 139 -4.19 9.85 -16.56
N ALA A 140 -4.69 10.59 -15.56
CA ALA A 140 -6.11 10.93 -15.45
C ALA A 140 -6.63 11.80 -16.61
N LYS A 141 -5.76 12.55 -17.31
CA LYS A 141 -6.15 13.37 -18.48
C LYS A 141 -6.52 12.55 -19.71
N ARG A 142 -6.13 11.28 -19.75
CA ARG A 142 -6.37 10.41 -20.91
C ARG A 142 -7.85 10.08 -21.05
N PRO A 143 -8.40 9.95 -22.26
CA PRO A 143 -9.73 9.38 -22.44
C PRO A 143 -9.72 7.88 -22.12
N GLY A 144 -10.89 7.28 -21.95
CA GLY A 144 -11.05 5.83 -21.82
C GLY A 144 -10.98 5.29 -20.38
N VAL A 145 -10.82 3.97 -20.26
CA VAL A 145 -10.72 3.27 -18.97
C VAL A 145 -9.53 3.79 -18.15
N PRO A 146 -9.58 3.77 -16.82
CA PRO A 146 -8.45 4.16 -15.98
C PRO A 146 -7.25 3.24 -16.25
N LEU A 147 -6.12 3.83 -16.64
CA LEU A 147 -4.88 3.07 -16.72
C LEU A 147 -4.38 2.76 -15.31
N PRO A 148 -3.90 1.52 -15.05
CA PRO A 148 -3.37 1.18 -13.75
C PRO A 148 -2.10 1.99 -13.47
N LEU A 149 -2.10 2.64 -12.30
CA LEU A 149 -0.91 3.18 -11.65
C LEU A 149 -0.69 2.38 -10.38
N ILE A 150 0.35 1.55 -10.36
CA ILE A 150 0.87 0.94 -9.14
C ILE A 150 1.93 1.89 -8.62
N ALA A 151 1.61 2.70 -7.61
CA ALA A 151 2.55 3.63 -7.00
C ALA A 151 2.87 3.17 -5.58
N GLU A 152 4.11 2.78 -5.35
CA GLU A 152 4.66 2.53 -4.01
C GLU A 152 5.49 3.75 -3.57
N THR A 153 5.15 4.35 -2.44
CA THR A 153 5.70 5.64 -2.03
C THR A 153 6.30 5.59 -0.61
N GLY A 154 6.57 6.76 -0.03
CA GLY A 154 7.25 6.90 1.26
C GLY A 154 6.41 6.51 2.47
N GLY A 155 7.02 6.60 3.66
CA GLY A 155 6.35 6.33 4.93
C GLY A 155 6.86 7.19 6.08
N GLN A 156 5.99 7.45 7.06
CA GLN A 156 6.38 7.98 8.38
C GLN A 156 6.32 6.85 9.41
N ASN A 157 7.17 5.83 9.22
CA ASN A 157 7.04 4.55 9.91
C ASN A 157 7.31 4.66 11.41
N ALA A 158 6.42 4.04 12.19
CA ALA A 158 6.46 4.06 13.64
C ALA A 158 6.92 2.72 14.21
N MET A 159 7.58 2.75 15.36
CA MET A 159 7.74 1.58 16.24
C MET A 159 7.19 1.93 17.61
N ILE A 160 6.25 1.14 18.13
CA ILE A 160 5.62 1.35 19.43
C ILE A 160 6.17 0.34 20.42
N VAL A 161 6.65 0.83 21.56
CA VAL A 161 7.32 0.04 22.59
C VAL A 161 6.64 0.29 23.94
N ASP A 162 6.03 -0.75 24.49
CA ASP A 162 5.44 -0.71 25.83
C ASP A 162 6.45 -1.17 26.91
N SER A 163 6.07 -1.02 28.18
CA SER A 163 6.94 -1.36 29.31
C SER A 163 7.21 -2.86 29.49
N THR A 164 6.55 -3.73 28.74
CA THR A 164 6.72 -5.19 28.80
C THR A 164 7.79 -5.70 27.84
N ALA A 165 8.21 -4.87 26.88
CA ALA A 165 9.26 -5.17 25.93
C ALA A 165 10.63 -5.38 26.62
N LEU A 166 11.48 -6.20 26.01
CA LEU A 166 12.88 -6.35 26.43
C LEU A 166 13.72 -5.21 25.81
N PRO A 167 14.29 -4.29 26.60
CA PRO A 167 14.99 -3.12 26.06
C PRO A 167 16.13 -3.46 25.10
N GLU A 168 16.87 -4.53 25.36
CA GLU A 168 18.00 -4.98 24.53
C GLU A 168 17.55 -5.38 23.11
N GLN A 169 16.44 -6.12 23.00
CA GLN A 169 15.84 -6.46 21.71
C GLN A 169 15.34 -5.21 20.97
N VAL A 170 14.65 -4.32 21.69
CA VAL A 170 14.14 -3.07 21.10
C VAL A 170 15.26 -2.21 20.54
N VAL A 171 16.35 -2.03 21.31
CA VAL A 171 17.48 -1.21 20.87
C VAL A 171 18.15 -1.81 19.64
N GLN A 172 18.38 -3.12 19.62
CA GLN A 172 18.92 -3.80 18.45
C GLN A 172 18.03 -3.57 17.21
N ASP A 173 16.72 -3.79 17.35
CA ASP A 173 15.76 -3.65 16.25
C ASP A 173 15.57 -2.20 15.80
N ALA A 174 15.67 -1.23 16.72
CA ALA A 174 15.62 0.20 16.42
C ALA A 174 16.87 0.67 15.66
N ILE A 175 18.07 0.21 16.05
CA ILE A 175 19.33 0.50 15.35
C ILE A 175 19.26 -0.02 13.91
N ILE A 176 18.91 -1.30 13.76
CA ILE A 176 18.76 -1.97 12.46
C ILE A 176 17.73 -1.22 11.61
N SER A 177 16.53 -0.98 12.15
CA SER A 177 15.44 -0.38 11.38
C SER A 177 15.69 1.09 11.03
N GLY A 178 16.38 1.84 11.89
CA GLY A 178 16.57 3.29 11.72
C GLY A 178 17.80 3.66 10.89
N PHE A 179 18.88 2.89 11.00
CA PHE A 179 20.20 3.32 10.51
C PHE A 179 20.81 2.40 9.44
N GLN A 180 20.37 1.13 9.31
CA GLN A 180 20.86 0.26 8.25
C GLN A 180 20.57 0.86 6.86
N SER A 181 21.52 0.70 5.94
CA SER A 181 21.50 1.37 4.62
C SER A 181 21.41 2.91 4.71
N ALA A 182 21.98 3.49 5.77
CA ALA A 182 21.86 4.91 6.12
C ALA A 182 20.40 5.38 6.21
N GLY A 183 19.49 4.53 6.70
CA GLY A 183 18.07 4.87 6.82
C GLY A 183 17.36 5.14 5.48
N GLN A 184 17.98 4.81 4.35
CA GLN A 184 17.46 5.03 3.00
C GLN A 184 16.54 3.88 2.54
N ARG A 185 15.77 3.32 3.46
CA ARG A 185 14.72 2.32 3.16
C ARG A 185 13.37 3.01 3.33
N CYS A 186 12.42 2.74 2.43
CA CYS A 186 11.04 3.18 2.62
C CYS A 186 10.44 2.60 3.90
N SER A 187 10.89 1.42 4.34
CA SER A 187 10.52 0.76 5.59
C SER A 187 11.30 1.23 6.84
N ALA A 188 12.24 2.17 6.70
CA ALA A 188 13.10 2.53 7.83
C ALA A 188 12.30 3.17 8.98
N LEU A 189 12.72 2.91 10.21
CA LEU A 189 12.15 3.52 11.41
C LEU A 189 12.36 5.03 11.39
N ARG A 190 11.25 5.78 11.42
CA ARG A 190 11.27 7.25 11.49
C ARG A 190 10.95 7.75 12.88
N VAL A 191 9.98 7.12 13.56
CA VAL A 191 9.51 7.54 14.89
C VAL A 191 9.40 6.35 15.84
N LEU A 192 10.20 6.36 16.91
CA LEU A 192 10.17 5.41 18.00
C LEU A 192 9.29 5.97 19.13
N PHE A 193 8.13 5.37 19.35
CA PHE A 193 7.24 5.67 20.47
C PHE A 193 7.58 4.78 21.65
N VAL A 194 7.96 5.38 22.78
CA VAL A 194 8.40 4.65 23.98
C VAL A 194 7.53 5.01 25.16
N GLN A 195 7.01 4.00 25.86
CA GLN A 195 6.26 4.21 27.08
C GLN A 195 7.13 4.90 28.14
N GLU A 196 6.57 5.95 28.78
CA GLU A 196 7.29 6.85 29.68
C GLU A 196 8.06 6.12 30.79
N ASP A 197 7.50 5.03 31.32
CA ASP A 197 8.07 4.23 32.42
C ASP A 197 9.44 3.60 32.11
N ILE A 198 9.74 3.35 30.82
CA ILE A 198 10.99 2.72 30.38
C ILE A 198 11.85 3.65 29.51
N ALA A 199 11.36 4.85 29.19
CA ALA A 199 11.93 5.70 28.16
C ALA A 199 13.35 6.16 28.46
N ASP A 200 13.68 6.54 29.70
CA ASP A 200 15.04 6.97 30.06
C ASP A 200 16.06 5.85 29.85
N LYS A 201 15.83 4.69 30.48
CA LYS A 201 16.72 3.52 30.36
C LYS A 201 16.89 3.08 28.91
N LEU A 202 15.80 3.07 28.14
CA LEU A 202 15.83 2.65 26.74
C LEU A 202 16.59 3.66 25.86
N CYS A 203 16.38 4.96 26.07
CA CYS A 203 17.11 6.00 25.34
C CYS A 203 18.61 5.96 25.66
N ASP A 204 18.99 5.76 26.93
CA ASP A 204 20.40 5.65 27.32
C ASP A 204 21.08 4.46 26.64
N MET A 205 20.39 3.31 26.59
CA MET A 205 20.89 2.11 25.91
C MET A 205 20.95 2.30 24.39
N LEU A 206 19.95 2.95 23.79
CA LEU A 206 19.94 3.29 22.36
C LEU A 206 21.13 4.19 22.00
N VAL A 207 21.38 5.24 22.78
CA VAL A 207 22.55 6.12 22.61
C VAL A 207 23.85 5.34 22.78
N GLY A 208 23.92 4.41 23.75
CA GLY A 208 25.04 3.50 23.91
C GLY A 208 25.32 2.69 22.64
N ALA A 209 24.30 2.04 22.09
CA ALA A 209 24.43 1.27 20.85
C ALA A 209 24.78 2.14 19.63
N MET A 210 24.23 3.36 19.55
CA MET A 210 24.58 4.29 18.46
C MET A 210 26.06 4.68 18.46
N LYS A 211 26.70 4.80 19.64
CA LYS A 211 28.13 5.15 19.74
C LYS A 211 29.06 4.08 19.17
N GLU A 212 28.58 2.84 19.06
CA GLU A 212 29.33 1.74 18.48
C GLU A 212 29.25 1.69 16.95
N LEU A 213 28.34 2.48 16.32
CA LEU A 213 28.18 2.52 14.88
C LEU A 213 29.37 3.19 14.18
N ARG A 214 29.95 2.50 13.20
CA ARG A 214 31.02 3.01 12.35
C ARG A 214 30.45 3.50 11.03
N VAL A 215 30.55 4.81 10.79
CA VAL A 215 30.11 5.45 9.53
C VAL A 215 31.30 5.64 8.60
N GLY A 216 31.28 5.01 7.42
CA GLY A 216 32.44 4.98 6.53
C GLY A 216 32.24 4.32 5.16
N ASP A 217 33.34 4.02 4.47
CA ASP A 217 33.32 3.43 3.12
C ASP A 217 32.77 1.98 3.16
N PRO A 218 31.62 1.71 2.50
CA PRO A 218 30.93 0.42 2.58
C PRO A 218 31.69 -0.75 1.93
N LYS A 219 32.88 -0.52 1.35
CA LYS A 219 33.76 -1.61 0.88
C LYS A 219 34.40 -2.40 2.03
N PHE A 220 34.46 -1.80 3.23
CA PHE A 220 35.00 -2.46 4.41
C PHE A 220 33.89 -3.13 5.23
N LEU A 221 34.19 -4.28 5.82
CA LEU A 221 33.19 -5.11 6.52
C LEU A 221 32.90 -4.63 7.95
N ASP A 222 33.76 -3.79 8.52
CA ASP A 222 33.62 -3.18 9.84
C ASP A 222 32.88 -1.84 9.81
N ILE A 223 32.18 -1.54 8.70
CA ILE A 223 31.35 -0.34 8.55
C ILE A 223 29.89 -0.72 8.67
N ASP A 224 29.17 0.00 9.54
CA ASP A 224 27.75 -0.23 9.83
C ASP A 224 26.82 0.70 9.06
N VAL A 225 27.32 1.88 8.66
CA VAL A 225 26.53 2.89 7.95
C VAL A 225 27.34 3.48 6.80
N GLY A 226 26.82 3.31 5.59
CA GLY A 226 27.41 3.85 4.36
C GLY A 226 26.99 5.31 4.07
N PRO A 227 27.34 5.83 2.88
CA PRO A 227 26.95 7.17 2.46
C PRO A 227 25.45 7.27 2.14
N VAL A 228 24.96 8.50 2.10
CA VAL A 228 23.69 8.83 1.42
C VAL A 228 23.93 8.96 -0.08
N ILE A 229 22.88 8.76 -0.89
CA ILE A 229 23.03 8.52 -2.33
C ILE A 229 23.72 9.67 -3.08
N ASP A 230 23.41 10.92 -2.74
CA ASP A 230 23.91 12.10 -3.43
C ASP A 230 23.97 13.35 -2.53
N GLU A 231 24.59 14.40 -3.05
CA GLU A 231 24.75 15.67 -2.35
C GLU A 231 23.41 16.35 -2.02
N LYS A 232 22.39 16.16 -2.87
CA LYS A 232 21.06 16.73 -2.66
C LYS A 232 20.41 16.12 -1.42
N SER A 233 20.48 14.79 -1.30
CA SER A 233 20.00 14.04 -0.14
C SER A 233 20.73 14.47 1.12
N ARG A 234 22.07 14.60 1.07
CA ARG A 234 22.87 15.10 2.20
C ARG A 234 22.41 16.49 2.66
N LYS A 235 22.23 17.44 1.75
CA LYS A 235 21.78 18.81 2.07
C LYS A 235 20.39 18.85 2.70
N VAL A 236 19.47 17.99 2.25
CA VAL A 236 18.12 17.89 2.85
C VAL A 236 18.21 17.40 4.29
N LEU A 237 19.06 16.41 4.56
CA LEU A 237 19.26 15.86 5.91
C LEU A 237 19.94 16.86 6.84
N GLU A 238 20.95 17.59 6.35
CA GLU A 238 21.61 18.67 7.09
C GLU A 238 20.62 19.78 7.46
N ALA A 239 19.79 20.23 6.52
CA ALA A 239 18.77 21.23 6.79
C ALA A 239 17.75 20.75 7.85
N HIS A 240 17.34 19.48 7.79
CA HIS A 240 16.47 18.89 8.82
C HIS A 240 17.15 18.81 10.18
N ALA A 241 18.40 18.36 10.26
CA ALA A 241 19.16 18.28 11.50
C ALA A 241 19.35 19.66 12.15
N GLU A 242 19.68 20.69 11.36
CA GLU A 242 19.82 22.07 11.85
C GLU A 242 18.50 22.66 12.36
N ARG A 243 17.36 22.26 11.77
CA ARG A 243 16.04 22.59 12.31
C ARG A 243 15.78 21.86 13.62
N MET A 244 16.00 20.54 13.67
CA MET A 244 15.76 19.72 14.86
C MET A 244 16.63 20.12 16.06
N LYS A 245 17.87 20.58 15.86
CA LYS A 245 18.70 21.12 16.94
C LYS A 245 18.08 22.35 17.65
N LYS A 246 17.13 23.04 17.00
CA LYS A 246 16.42 24.21 17.55
C LYS A 246 15.07 23.85 18.16
N GLU A 247 14.40 22.85 17.62
CA GLU A 247 13.00 22.50 17.94
C GLU A 247 12.86 21.23 18.78
N ALA A 248 13.91 20.42 18.88
CA ALA A 248 13.92 19.11 19.52
C ALA A 248 15.16 18.94 20.41
N LYS A 249 15.14 17.91 21.25
CA LYS A 249 16.30 17.54 22.07
C LYS A 249 17.16 16.54 21.31
N LEU A 250 18.39 16.91 20.96
CA LEU A 250 19.35 15.94 20.40
C LEU A 250 19.73 14.92 21.49
N LEU A 251 19.45 13.64 21.26
CA LEU A 251 19.91 12.56 22.13
C LEU A 251 21.35 12.17 21.78
N HIS A 252 21.62 11.95 20.49
CA HIS A 252 22.95 11.67 20.00
C HIS A 252 23.08 11.91 18.48
N ALA A 253 24.28 12.29 18.05
CA ALA A 253 24.71 12.27 16.66
C ALA A 253 26.05 11.53 16.63
N CYS A 254 26.16 10.51 15.77
CA CYS A 254 27.40 9.75 15.63
C CYS A 254 28.48 10.58 14.92
N ASP A 255 29.73 10.15 15.04
CA ASP A 255 30.85 10.69 14.26
C ASP A 255 30.98 9.96 12.91
N THR A 256 31.56 10.64 11.93
CA THR A 256 32.00 10.02 10.68
C THR A 256 33.50 9.76 10.71
N LEU A 257 33.96 8.64 10.14
CA LEU A 257 35.38 8.38 10.01
C LEU A 257 36.06 9.41 9.09
N PRO A 258 37.36 9.74 9.27
CA PRO A 258 38.05 10.77 8.50
C PRO A 258 37.99 10.55 6.97
N GLU A 259 37.98 9.32 6.49
CA GLU A 259 37.85 9.00 5.06
C GLU A 259 36.51 9.41 4.43
N CYS A 260 35.52 9.80 5.24
CA CYS A 260 34.24 10.32 4.75
C CYS A 260 34.36 11.75 4.19
N GLU A 261 35.47 12.45 4.45
CA GLU A 261 35.67 13.83 4.01
C GLU A 261 35.60 13.94 2.47
N GLY A 262 34.77 14.87 1.98
CA GLY A 262 34.51 15.05 0.54
C GLY A 262 33.52 14.05 -0.09
N GLY A 263 33.05 13.06 0.67
CA GLY A 263 31.98 12.15 0.26
C GLY A 263 30.57 12.65 0.63
N ASN A 264 29.54 11.91 0.20
CA ASN A 264 28.15 12.18 0.55
C ASN A 264 27.75 11.40 1.82
N PHE A 265 28.35 11.74 2.96
CA PHE A 265 28.04 11.10 4.23
C PHE A 265 27.16 11.98 5.11
N PHE A 266 26.28 11.34 5.88
CA PHE A 266 25.49 11.97 6.92
C PHE A 266 25.42 11.01 8.11
N ALA A 267 25.89 11.44 9.27
CA ALA A 267 25.95 10.57 10.45
C ALA A 267 24.54 10.23 10.97
N PRO A 268 24.35 9.04 11.57
CA PRO A 268 23.13 8.74 12.32
C PRO A 268 22.81 9.79 13.39
N HIS A 269 21.57 10.26 13.40
CA HIS A 269 21.05 11.21 14.40
C HIS A 269 19.83 10.64 15.10
N CYS A 270 19.73 10.89 16.41
CA CYS A 270 18.55 10.58 17.21
C CYS A 270 18.08 11.83 17.97
N PHE A 271 16.82 12.22 17.73
CA PHE A 271 16.19 13.39 18.37
C PHE A 271 14.99 12.97 19.20
N GLU A 272 14.78 13.57 20.36
CA GLU A 272 13.55 13.46 21.13
C GLU A 272 12.63 14.63 20.78
N ILE A 273 11.42 14.32 20.29
CA ILE A 273 10.40 15.28 19.82
C ILE A 273 9.11 15.16 20.66
N PRO A 274 8.33 16.24 20.81
CA PRO A 274 7.13 16.21 21.64
C PRO A 274 5.96 15.41 21.03
N SER A 275 5.92 15.27 19.71
CA SER A 275 4.90 14.51 18.97
C SER A 275 5.37 14.30 17.53
N ILE A 276 4.87 13.25 16.87
CA ILE A 276 5.06 12.98 15.44
C ILE A 276 4.61 14.14 14.54
N ASN A 277 3.68 14.97 15.01
CA ASN A 277 3.14 16.12 14.25
C ASN A 277 4.18 17.22 13.95
N VAL A 278 5.36 17.18 14.59
CA VAL A 278 6.50 18.06 14.25
C VAL A 278 7.14 17.69 12.89
N LEU A 279 6.84 16.50 12.38
CA LEU A 279 7.34 16.00 11.11
C LEU A 279 6.32 16.26 10.00
N GLU A 280 6.61 17.28 9.18
CA GLU A 280 5.73 17.69 8.06
C GLU A 280 5.77 16.72 6.87
N ARG A 281 6.88 16.01 6.70
CA ARG A 281 7.14 15.10 5.58
C ARG A 281 8.10 13.98 5.99
N GLU A 282 8.27 13.01 5.11
CA GLU A 282 9.30 11.98 5.27
C GLU A 282 10.70 12.59 5.23
N VAL A 283 11.58 12.10 6.11
CA VAL A 283 13.02 12.42 6.13
C VAL A 283 13.78 11.16 5.74
N PHE A 284 14.23 11.10 4.50
CA PHE A 284 14.81 9.88 3.90
C PHE A 284 16.31 9.74 4.18
N GLY A 285 16.67 9.37 5.40
CA GLY A 285 18.06 9.17 5.84
C GLY A 285 18.15 8.63 7.27
N PRO A 286 19.35 8.58 7.87
CA PRO A 286 19.58 7.90 9.15
C PRO A 286 19.23 8.84 10.32
N VAL A 287 17.95 9.25 10.39
CA VAL A 287 17.43 10.11 11.45
C VAL A 287 16.24 9.42 12.11
N VAL A 288 16.39 9.08 13.38
CA VAL A 288 15.32 8.51 14.22
C VAL A 288 14.81 9.57 15.18
N HIS A 289 13.49 9.66 15.32
CA HIS A 289 12.84 10.55 16.28
C HIS A 289 12.21 9.73 17.40
N VAL A 290 12.36 10.15 18.65
CA VAL A 290 11.78 9.49 19.83
C VAL A 290 10.63 10.33 20.35
N VAL A 291 9.48 9.70 20.58
CA VAL A 291 8.32 10.29 21.27
C VAL A 291 8.04 9.47 22.51
N ARG A 292 7.94 10.13 23.67
CA ARG A 292 7.48 9.50 24.90
C ARG A 292 5.96 9.52 24.98
N TYR A 293 5.35 8.46 25.48
CA TYR A 293 3.91 8.43 25.71
C TYR A 293 3.54 7.76 27.04
N LYS A 294 2.44 8.18 27.65
CA LYS A 294 1.86 7.49 28.82
C LYS A 294 1.03 6.33 28.36
N ALA A 295 1.04 5.20 29.07
CA ALA A 295 0.26 4.01 28.70
C ALA A 295 -1.23 4.32 28.41
N ARG A 296 -1.84 5.17 29.24
CA ARG A 296 -3.25 5.62 29.09
C ARG A 296 -3.54 6.45 27.83
N ASP A 297 -2.50 6.99 27.20
CA ASP A 297 -2.60 7.86 26.02
C ASP A 297 -2.36 7.07 24.72
N ILE A 298 -2.25 5.73 24.77
CA ILE A 298 -1.97 4.89 23.60
C ILE A 298 -2.93 5.16 22.44
N ASP A 299 -4.24 5.26 22.71
CA ASP A 299 -5.24 5.54 21.66
C ASP A 299 -4.96 6.83 20.90
N LYS A 300 -4.58 7.89 21.64
CA LYS A 300 -4.23 9.18 21.05
C LYS A 300 -2.97 9.07 20.18
N ILE A 301 -2.02 8.22 20.56
CA ILE A 301 -0.81 7.96 19.74
C ILE A 301 -1.18 7.24 18.45
N LEU A 302 -2.06 6.24 18.52
CA LEU A 302 -2.52 5.51 17.34
C LEU A 302 -3.25 6.43 16.36
N ASP A 303 -4.09 7.33 16.88
CA ASP A 303 -4.79 8.33 16.07
C ASP A 303 -3.82 9.31 15.40
N GLN A 304 -2.76 9.75 16.11
CA GLN A 304 -1.72 10.62 15.54
C GLN A 304 -0.93 9.93 14.42
N ILE A 305 -0.61 8.65 14.56
CA ILE A 305 0.10 7.88 13.53
C ILE A 305 -0.78 7.77 12.28
N ASN A 306 -2.05 7.40 12.42
CA ASN A 306 -3.00 7.34 11.30
C ASN A 306 -3.19 8.72 10.64
N ALA A 307 -3.23 9.80 11.42
CA ALA A 307 -3.41 11.16 10.93
C ALA A 307 -2.24 11.68 10.07
N SER A 308 -1.05 11.06 10.13
CA SER A 308 0.05 11.37 9.18
C SER A 308 -0.36 11.13 7.72
N GLY A 309 -1.33 10.23 7.51
CA GLY A 309 -1.81 9.77 6.22
C GLY A 309 -0.90 8.74 5.55
N TYR A 310 0.26 8.43 6.13
CA TYR A 310 1.13 7.34 5.69
C TYR A 310 0.71 6.02 6.35
N GLY A 311 1.11 4.90 5.76
CA GLY A 311 0.67 3.58 6.20
C GLY A 311 1.52 2.45 5.64
N LEU A 312 2.85 2.54 5.74
CA LEU A 312 3.78 1.55 5.17
C LEU A 312 4.19 0.48 6.19
N THR A 313 5.13 0.76 7.09
CA THR A 313 5.56 -0.21 8.13
C THR A 313 5.28 0.24 9.55
N LEU A 314 5.05 -0.74 10.43
CA LEU A 314 4.87 -0.57 11.87
C LEU A 314 5.67 -1.65 12.62
N GLY A 315 6.47 -1.22 13.59
CA GLY A 315 7.04 -2.08 14.61
C GLY A 315 6.19 -2.06 15.89
N ILE A 316 6.01 -3.21 16.53
CA ILE A 316 5.39 -3.31 17.86
C ILE A 316 6.30 -4.17 18.74
N HIS A 317 6.73 -3.62 19.86
CA HIS A 317 7.39 -4.40 20.92
C HIS A 317 6.50 -4.45 22.15
N SER A 318 5.94 -5.63 22.40
CA SER A 318 5.08 -5.94 23.54
C SER A 318 5.04 -7.45 23.76
N ARG A 319 4.98 -7.87 25.01
CA ARG A 319 4.74 -9.27 25.42
C ARG A 319 3.25 -9.54 25.71
N ILE A 320 2.38 -8.56 25.47
CA ILE A 320 0.95 -8.64 25.75
C ILE A 320 0.18 -8.79 24.44
N ASP A 321 -0.36 -9.97 24.19
CA ASP A 321 -1.06 -10.29 22.94
C ASP A 321 -2.24 -9.36 22.65
N THR A 322 -2.98 -8.93 23.69
CA THR A 322 -4.10 -8.00 23.53
C THR A 322 -3.61 -6.64 23.04
N THR A 323 -2.50 -6.11 23.59
CA THR A 323 -1.88 -4.86 23.14
C THR A 323 -1.46 -4.96 21.67
N VAL A 324 -0.78 -6.05 21.29
CA VAL A 324 -0.36 -6.29 19.90
C VAL A 324 -1.58 -6.31 18.97
N ARG A 325 -2.65 -7.01 19.35
CA ARG A 325 -3.87 -7.13 18.56
C ARG A 325 -4.58 -5.79 18.40
N GLU A 326 -4.77 -5.04 19.48
CA GLU A 326 -5.45 -3.74 19.46
C GLU A 326 -4.70 -2.71 18.60
N ILE A 327 -3.38 -2.61 18.77
CA ILE A 327 -2.54 -1.72 17.97
C ILE A 327 -2.57 -2.13 16.49
N SER A 328 -2.37 -3.42 16.20
CA SER A 328 -2.34 -3.92 14.82
C SER A 328 -3.71 -3.87 14.15
N GLN A 329 -4.83 -3.89 14.87
CA GLN A 329 -6.16 -3.71 14.28
C GLN A 329 -6.46 -2.24 13.99
N LYS A 330 -6.11 -1.33 14.91
CA LYS A 330 -6.43 0.09 14.79
C LYS A 330 -5.55 0.85 13.79
N LEU A 331 -4.27 0.48 13.64
CA LEU A 331 -3.36 1.19 12.74
C LEU A 331 -3.51 0.76 11.29
N ARG A 332 -3.68 1.76 10.41
CA ARG A 332 -3.84 1.60 8.96
C ARG A 332 -2.49 1.55 8.27
N VAL A 333 -1.79 0.42 8.47
CA VAL A 333 -0.46 0.15 7.90
C VAL A 333 -0.48 -1.13 7.07
N GLY A 334 0.37 -1.19 6.05
CA GLY A 334 0.48 -2.35 5.17
C GLY A 334 1.32 -3.50 5.73
N ASN A 335 2.38 -3.23 6.49
CA ASN A 335 3.25 -4.25 7.07
C ASN A 335 3.46 -4.00 8.58
N CYS A 336 3.06 -4.96 9.41
CA CYS A 336 3.18 -4.91 10.85
C CYS A 336 4.17 -5.99 11.33
N TYR A 337 5.14 -5.59 12.14
CA TYR A 337 6.21 -6.44 12.64
C TYR A 337 6.20 -6.44 14.16
N VAL A 338 6.09 -7.62 14.77
CA VAL A 338 5.93 -7.78 16.22
C VAL A 338 7.18 -8.45 16.82
N ASN A 339 7.79 -7.77 17.78
CA ASN A 339 8.99 -8.18 18.51
C ASN A 339 10.19 -8.52 17.62
N ARG A 340 10.41 -7.68 16.60
CA ARG A 340 11.50 -7.75 15.62
C ARG A 340 11.66 -6.40 14.93
N ASN A 341 12.75 -6.23 14.18
CA ASN A 341 12.92 -5.11 13.25
C ASN A 341 11.80 -5.08 12.18
N GLN A 342 11.61 -3.91 11.58
CA GLN A 342 10.55 -3.64 10.60
C GLN A 342 11.03 -3.44 9.17
N ILE A 343 12.21 -3.97 8.83
CA ILE A 343 12.82 -3.84 7.50
C ILE A 343 13.12 -5.21 6.89
N GLY A 344 13.41 -5.25 5.58
CA GLY A 344 13.82 -6.48 4.91
C GLY A 344 12.68 -7.48 4.74
N ALA A 345 11.52 -6.99 4.30
CA ALA A 345 10.39 -7.83 3.91
C ALA A 345 10.84 -8.82 2.82
N VAL A 346 10.45 -10.09 2.97
CA VAL A 346 10.82 -11.17 2.07
C VAL A 346 9.67 -11.45 1.10
N VAL A 347 9.98 -11.49 -0.19
CA VAL A 347 9.02 -11.78 -1.26
C VAL A 347 8.29 -13.10 -1.00
N GLY A 348 6.96 -13.10 -1.12
CA GLY A 348 6.13 -14.28 -0.89
C GLY A 348 5.95 -14.71 0.57
N VAL A 349 6.62 -14.03 1.50
CA VAL A 349 6.52 -14.27 2.96
C VAL A 349 5.86 -13.05 3.62
N GLN A 350 6.43 -11.87 3.41
CA GLN A 350 5.84 -10.59 3.80
C GLN A 350 5.61 -9.71 2.57
N PRO A 351 4.56 -9.96 1.77
CA PRO A 351 4.15 -9.05 0.71
C PRO A 351 4.24 -7.58 1.16
N PHE A 352 4.94 -6.77 0.37
CA PHE A 352 5.35 -5.45 0.80
C PHE A 352 4.62 -4.36 0.04
N GLY A 353 4.05 -3.41 0.78
CA GLY A 353 3.36 -2.26 0.21
C GLY A 353 2.47 -1.60 1.25
N GLY A 354 2.21 -0.31 1.06
CA GLY A 354 1.51 0.52 2.03
C GLY A 354 0.04 0.78 1.69
N GLN A 355 -0.56 1.67 2.47
CA GLN A 355 -1.86 2.28 2.17
C GLN A 355 -1.82 3.79 2.40
N GLY A 356 -2.86 4.51 1.94
CA GLY A 356 -2.92 5.96 2.06
C GLY A 356 -1.85 6.64 1.20
N LYS A 357 -1.08 7.57 1.78
CA LYS A 357 0.04 8.26 1.11
C LYS A 357 1.23 7.36 0.79
N SER A 358 1.26 6.13 1.32
CA SER A 358 2.35 5.17 1.14
C SER A 358 2.21 4.26 -0.06
N GLY A 359 1.04 4.23 -0.70
CA GLY A 359 0.91 3.58 -1.99
C GLY A 359 -0.52 3.20 -2.36
N THR A 360 -0.67 2.75 -3.60
CA THR A 360 -1.95 2.32 -4.18
C THR A 360 -2.19 0.83 -4.01
N GLY A 361 -1.13 0.05 -3.80
CA GLY A 361 -1.11 -1.39 -3.97
C GLY A 361 -1.39 -1.83 -5.43
N PRO A 362 -1.54 -3.14 -5.68
CA PRO A 362 -1.36 -4.24 -4.71
C PRO A 362 0.09 -4.38 -4.21
N LYS A 363 0.30 -5.20 -3.18
CA LYS A 363 1.63 -5.40 -2.59
C LYS A 363 2.60 -6.10 -3.54
N ALA A 364 3.80 -5.54 -3.67
CA ALA A 364 4.90 -6.22 -4.34
C ALA A 364 5.25 -7.52 -3.59
N GLY A 365 5.50 -8.58 -4.35
CA GLY A 365 5.81 -9.91 -3.82
C GLY A 365 4.61 -10.60 -3.17
N GLY A 366 3.41 -10.05 -3.39
CA GLY A 366 2.13 -10.60 -2.98
C GLY A 366 1.39 -11.31 -4.12
N PRO A 367 0.35 -12.07 -3.77
CA PRO A 367 -0.39 -12.89 -4.72
C PRO A 367 -1.09 -12.08 -5.81
N HIS A 368 -1.48 -10.84 -5.53
CA HIS A 368 -2.32 -10.03 -6.44
C HIS A 368 -1.52 -9.04 -7.31
N TYR A 369 -0.19 -9.03 -7.20
CA TYR A 369 0.64 -8.04 -7.90
C TYR A 369 0.67 -8.25 -9.41
N VAL A 370 0.93 -9.49 -9.87
CA VAL A 370 1.03 -9.84 -11.29
C VAL A 370 -0.31 -9.59 -12.00
N GLU A 371 -1.42 -9.95 -11.37
CA GLU A 371 -2.76 -9.77 -11.90
C GLU A 371 -3.11 -8.30 -12.19
N ARG A 372 -2.56 -7.34 -11.44
CA ARG A 372 -2.79 -5.91 -11.72
C ARG A 372 -2.22 -5.48 -13.07
N PHE A 373 -1.24 -6.21 -13.63
CA PHE A 373 -0.70 -5.96 -14.96
C PHE A 373 -1.51 -6.64 -16.08
N ALA A 374 -2.63 -7.28 -15.77
CA ALA A 374 -3.52 -7.91 -16.73
C ALA A 374 -4.92 -7.28 -16.75
N LYS A 375 -5.63 -7.45 -17.86
CA LYS A 375 -7.02 -7.02 -18.09
C LYS A 375 -7.90 -8.21 -18.49
N PRO A 376 -9.23 -8.13 -18.32
CA PRO A 376 -10.16 -9.11 -18.88
C PRO A 376 -10.00 -9.23 -20.40
N ILE A 377 -10.13 -10.46 -20.93
CA ILE A 377 -10.22 -10.70 -22.37
C ILE A 377 -11.60 -10.26 -22.85
N ALA A 378 -11.66 -9.31 -23.79
CA ALA A 378 -12.92 -8.91 -24.41
C ALA A 378 -13.42 -10.01 -25.37
N HIS A 379 -14.70 -10.37 -25.26
CA HIS A 379 -15.36 -11.26 -26.22
C HIS A 379 -16.12 -10.44 -27.27
N GLU A 380 -16.13 -10.87 -28.54
CA GLU A 380 -16.69 -10.12 -29.69
C GLU A 380 -18.15 -9.65 -29.52
N ASN A 381 -18.91 -10.23 -28.57
CA ASN A 381 -20.31 -9.87 -28.29
C ASN A 381 -20.51 -8.77 -27.23
N THR A 382 -19.44 -8.23 -26.61
CA THR A 382 -19.56 -7.23 -25.52
C THR A 382 -19.13 -5.81 -25.90
N ILE A 383 -18.86 -5.55 -27.19
CA ILE A 383 -18.52 -4.20 -27.68
C ILE A 383 -19.81 -3.44 -28.03
N SER A 384 -20.45 -2.83 -27.04
CA SER A 384 -21.39 -1.72 -27.31
C SER A 384 -20.59 -0.42 -27.33
N ASN A 385 -20.09 -0.03 -28.51
CA ASN A 385 -19.55 1.31 -28.74
C ASN A 385 -20.71 2.30 -28.91
N ASP A 386 -21.43 2.56 -27.82
CA ASP A 386 -22.24 3.77 -27.76
C ASP A 386 -21.28 4.94 -27.48
N GLU A 387 -20.80 5.58 -28.56
CA GLU A 387 -20.15 6.89 -28.52
C GLU A 387 -21.18 7.96 -28.10
N ALA A 388 -21.63 7.88 -26.85
CA ALA A 388 -22.49 8.88 -26.24
C ALA A 388 -21.62 10.04 -25.76
N SER A 389 -21.45 11.06 -26.62
CA SER A 389 -20.86 12.36 -26.26
C SER A 389 -21.62 12.96 -25.07
N ASP A 390 -20.97 13.06 -23.91
CA ASP A 390 -21.53 13.76 -22.74
C ASP A 390 -21.40 15.29 -22.89
N ASP A 391 -22.51 15.98 -23.10
CA ASP A 391 -22.60 17.45 -23.21
C ASP A 391 -22.84 18.16 -21.86
N ARG A 392 -22.84 17.40 -20.74
CA ARG A 392 -23.02 17.94 -19.40
C ARG A 392 -21.88 18.91 -19.02
N ALA A 393 -22.26 19.99 -18.32
CA ALA A 393 -21.32 20.98 -17.81
C ALA A 393 -20.24 20.34 -16.91
N PRO A 394 -19.06 20.97 -16.77
CA PRO A 394 -18.02 20.52 -15.84
C PRO A 394 -18.59 20.29 -14.43
N ILE A 395 -18.12 19.24 -13.76
CA ILE A 395 -18.57 18.90 -12.41
C ILE A 395 -18.25 20.06 -11.45
N ILE A 396 -19.30 20.71 -10.92
CA ILE A 396 -19.19 21.72 -9.87
C ILE A 396 -19.60 21.06 -8.55
N VAL A 397 -18.64 20.90 -7.65
CA VAL A 397 -18.85 20.31 -6.32
C VAL A 397 -19.25 21.39 -5.32
N LYS A 398 -20.31 21.13 -4.54
CA LYS A 398 -20.71 21.98 -3.40
C LYS A 398 -21.09 21.18 -2.15
N ASP A 399 -21.62 19.96 -2.33
CA ASP A 399 -22.13 19.15 -1.23
C ASP A 399 -21.10 18.11 -0.81
N VAL A 400 -20.78 18.06 0.49
CA VAL A 400 -19.87 17.06 1.08
C VAL A 400 -20.57 16.37 2.26
N ILE A 401 -20.15 15.14 2.55
CA ILE A 401 -20.61 14.42 3.75
C ILE A 401 -20.04 15.13 4.98
N ALA A 402 -20.89 15.37 5.97
CA ALA A 402 -20.45 16.06 7.19
C ALA A 402 -19.47 15.17 7.98
N SER A 403 -18.46 15.77 8.60
CA SER A 403 -17.38 15.04 9.29
C SER A 403 -17.87 14.13 10.42
N ASN A 404 -18.95 14.52 11.12
CA ASN A 404 -19.58 13.68 12.15
C ASN A 404 -20.29 12.45 11.57
N GLU A 405 -20.84 12.56 10.36
CA GLU A 405 -21.43 11.43 9.65
C GLU A 405 -20.34 10.48 9.16
N TYR A 406 -19.26 11.03 8.58
CA TYR A 406 -18.09 10.26 8.18
C TYR A 406 -17.50 9.47 9.36
N ALA A 407 -17.27 10.13 10.51
CA ALA A 407 -16.76 9.48 11.72
C ALA A 407 -17.68 8.33 12.20
N ALA A 408 -18.99 8.50 12.07
CA ALA A 408 -19.95 7.44 12.43
C ALA A 408 -19.92 6.27 11.44
N MET A 409 -19.71 6.52 10.15
CA MET A 409 -19.51 5.47 9.15
C MET A 409 -18.20 4.72 9.39
N LEU A 410 -17.13 5.42 9.76
CA LEU A 410 -15.84 4.81 10.08
C LEU A 410 -15.95 3.90 11.30
N ALA A 411 -16.63 4.34 12.37
CA ALA A 411 -16.89 3.49 13.53
C ALA A 411 -17.72 2.23 13.17
N ALA A 412 -18.74 2.38 12.31
CA ALA A 412 -19.52 1.25 11.81
C ALA A 412 -18.66 0.30 10.94
N GLN A 413 -17.71 0.86 10.17
CA GLN A 413 -16.76 0.08 9.38
C GLN A 413 -15.82 -0.74 10.27
N GLU A 414 -15.32 -0.18 11.37
CA GLU A 414 -14.48 -0.90 12.33
C GLU A 414 -15.23 -2.08 12.97
N GLU A 415 -16.50 -1.88 13.36
CA GLU A 415 -17.39 -2.94 13.84
C GLU A 415 -17.60 -4.03 12.76
N TRP A 416 -17.85 -3.61 11.52
CA TRP A 416 -18.08 -4.54 10.40
C TRP A 416 -16.82 -5.32 10.02
N GLN A 417 -15.66 -4.67 10.01
CA GLN A 417 -14.37 -5.30 9.76
C GLN A 417 -14.03 -6.35 10.82
N ALA A 418 -14.40 -6.10 12.08
CA ALA A 418 -14.22 -7.03 13.19
C ALA A 418 -15.26 -8.16 13.23
N THR A 419 -16.32 -8.10 12.41
CA THR A 419 -17.33 -9.15 12.33
C THR A 419 -16.72 -10.42 11.75
N ASP A 420 -16.95 -11.55 12.43
CA ASP A 420 -16.54 -12.89 12.00
C ASP A 420 -16.96 -13.18 10.55
N GLY A 421 -16.12 -13.91 9.82
CA GLY A 421 -16.34 -14.20 8.40
C GLY A 421 -17.68 -14.91 8.13
N ASN A 422 -18.02 -15.92 8.93
CA ASN A 422 -19.28 -16.67 8.74
C ASN A 422 -20.50 -15.81 9.09
N ALA A 423 -20.39 -15.00 10.15
CA ALA A 423 -21.44 -14.04 10.49
C ALA A 423 -21.65 -13.00 9.38
N ARG A 424 -20.55 -12.51 8.79
CA ARG A 424 -20.58 -11.59 7.65
C ARG A 424 -21.30 -12.19 6.45
N VAL A 425 -20.94 -13.42 6.07
CA VAL A 425 -21.59 -14.18 4.98
C VAL A 425 -23.09 -14.27 5.21
N THR A 426 -23.51 -14.76 6.38
CA THR A 426 -24.93 -14.91 6.73
C THR A 426 -25.70 -13.57 6.64
N ILE A 427 -25.08 -12.47 7.04
CA ILE A 427 -25.70 -11.14 6.97
C ILE A 427 -25.85 -10.68 5.51
N LEU A 428 -24.85 -10.93 4.66
CA LEU A 428 -24.90 -10.58 3.24
C LEU A 428 -25.89 -11.44 2.45
N GLU A 429 -26.00 -12.74 2.75
CA GLU A 429 -27.05 -13.60 2.17
C GLU A 429 -28.46 -13.12 2.54
N LYS A 430 -28.67 -12.68 3.79
CA LYS A 430 -29.94 -12.06 4.21
C LYS A 430 -30.22 -10.76 3.46
N LEU A 431 -29.18 -9.98 3.14
CA LEU A 431 -29.32 -8.78 2.32
C LEU A 431 -29.75 -9.14 0.90
N SER A 432 -29.13 -10.15 0.28
CA SER A 432 -29.53 -10.68 -1.04
C SER A 432 -31.01 -11.09 -1.06
N ALA A 433 -31.41 -11.96 -0.12
CA ALA A 433 -32.79 -12.45 -0.04
C ALA A 433 -33.82 -11.31 0.18
N LYS A 434 -33.43 -10.25 0.90
CA LYS A 434 -34.26 -9.06 1.08
C LYS A 434 -34.37 -8.22 -0.18
N MET A 435 -33.29 -8.10 -0.97
CA MET A 435 -33.32 -7.44 -2.27
C MET A 435 -34.22 -8.20 -3.26
N GLU A 436 -34.11 -9.54 -3.30
CA GLU A 436 -34.99 -10.42 -4.09
C GLU A 436 -36.47 -10.26 -3.72
N ALA A 437 -36.77 -10.16 -2.42
CA ALA A 437 -38.13 -10.00 -1.92
C ALA A 437 -38.68 -8.56 -1.95
N SER A 438 -37.91 -7.58 -2.44
CA SER A 438 -38.25 -6.16 -2.36
C SER A 438 -39.39 -5.73 -3.30
N GLY A 439 -39.66 -6.50 -4.35
CA GLY A 439 -40.59 -6.12 -5.42
C GLY A 439 -40.06 -4.99 -6.32
N ASN A 440 -38.77 -4.65 -6.22
CA ASN A 440 -38.10 -3.64 -7.02
C ASN A 440 -37.14 -4.33 -8.01
N ASP A 441 -37.47 -4.28 -9.30
CA ASP A 441 -36.71 -4.96 -10.36
C ASP A 441 -35.21 -4.58 -10.37
N ALA A 442 -34.88 -3.33 -10.03
CA ALA A 442 -33.50 -2.87 -9.95
C ALA A 442 -32.71 -3.58 -8.84
N LEU A 443 -33.35 -3.82 -7.68
CA LEU A 443 -32.74 -4.53 -6.56
C LEU A 443 -32.64 -6.03 -6.84
N ILE A 444 -33.69 -6.60 -7.45
CA ILE A 444 -33.74 -8.03 -7.81
C ILE A 444 -32.62 -8.36 -8.81
N ALA A 445 -32.41 -7.50 -9.81
CA ALA A 445 -31.42 -7.75 -10.87
C ALA A 445 -29.97 -7.88 -10.37
N GLY A 446 -29.64 -7.31 -9.19
CA GLY A 446 -28.29 -7.35 -8.64
C GLY A 446 -28.12 -8.22 -7.40
N ALA A 447 -29.19 -8.81 -6.86
CA ALA A 447 -29.15 -9.51 -5.58
C ALA A 447 -28.14 -10.67 -5.59
N ASP A 448 -28.12 -11.47 -6.66
CA ASP A 448 -27.21 -12.60 -6.85
C ASP A 448 -25.72 -12.20 -6.69
N HIS A 449 -25.34 -10.97 -7.09
CA HIS A 449 -23.96 -10.51 -6.88
C HIS A 449 -23.62 -10.39 -5.39
N VAL A 450 -24.55 -9.96 -4.55
CA VAL A 450 -24.34 -9.87 -3.10
C VAL A 450 -24.15 -11.28 -2.51
N ALA A 451 -24.95 -12.25 -2.95
CA ALA A 451 -24.79 -13.64 -2.54
C ALA A 451 -23.45 -14.24 -3.01
N ASN A 452 -23.04 -13.98 -4.25
CA ASN A 452 -21.76 -14.46 -4.79
C ASN A 452 -20.56 -13.93 -4.00
N PHE A 453 -20.53 -12.63 -3.68
CA PHE A 453 -19.47 -12.07 -2.84
C PHE A 453 -19.55 -12.52 -1.37
N ALA A 454 -20.75 -12.84 -0.87
CA ALA A 454 -20.88 -13.48 0.43
C ALA A 454 -20.18 -14.85 0.43
N ALA A 455 -20.42 -15.67 -0.60
CA ALA A 455 -19.75 -16.97 -0.75
C ALA A 455 -18.21 -16.85 -0.87
N LEU A 456 -17.71 -15.86 -1.61
CA LEU A 456 -16.25 -15.58 -1.67
C LEU A 456 -15.67 -15.11 -0.33
N SER A 457 -16.50 -14.51 0.53
CA SER A 457 -16.09 -14.11 1.88
C SER A 457 -16.02 -15.29 2.86
N GLU A 458 -16.67 -16.41 2.53
CA GLU A 458 -16.62 -17.65 3.31
C GLU A 458 -15.21 -18.26 3.21
N ASN A 459 -14.56 -18.49 4.36
CA ASN A 459 -13.29 -19.24 4.47
C ASN A 459 -12.10 -18.78 3.59
N GLY A 460 -12.07 -17.54 3.08
CA GLY A 460 -10.95 -17.10 2.23
C GLY A 460 -10.62 -15.61 2.29
N PHE A 461 -11.60 -14.74 2.04
CA PHE A 461 -11.31 -13.30 1.94
C PHE A 461 -11.12 -12.59 3.29
N VAL A 462 -11.91 -12.97 4.31
CA VAL A 462 -11.89 -12.34 5.64
C VAL A 462 -10.85 -12.99 6.57
N ALA A 463 -10.56 -14.28 6.35
CA ALA A 463 -9.57 -15.01 7.12
C ALA A 463 -8.14 -14.66 6.64
N PRO A 464 -7.16 -14.55 7.55
CA PRO A 464 -5.78 -14.39 7.13
C PRO A 464 -5.29 -15.63 6.38
N THR A 465 -4.52 -15.39 5.32
CA THR A 465 -3.73 -16.42 4.66
C THR A 465 -2.38 -16.55 5.38
N ARG A 466 -2.09 -17.73 5.94
CA ARG A 466 -0.77 -18.04 6.48
C ARG A 466 0.24 -18.13 5.35
N MET A 467 1.18 -17.20 5.32
CA MET A 467 2.29 -17.20 4.37
C MET A 467 3.36 -18.19 4.81
N PRO A 468 4.04 -18.88 3.89
CA PRO A 468 5.20 -19.71 4.22
C PRO A 468 6.30 -18.82 4.82
N GLY A 469 7.09 -19.34 5.75
CA GLY A 469 8.15 -18.57 6.40
C GLY A 469 9.12 -19.43 7.21
N PRO A 470 10.18 -18.83 7.78
CA PRO A 470 11.13 -19.56 8.61
C PRO A 470 10.48 -20.03 9.92
N THR A 471 11.04 -21.09 10.50
CA THR A 471 10.68 -21.50 11.87
C THR A 471 10.95 -20.35 12.85
N GLY A 472 10.07 -20.19 13.85
CA GLY A 472 10.21 -19.14 14.84
C GLY A 472 9.51 -17.83 14.45
N GLU A 473 8.79 -17.84 13.34
CA GLU A 473 8.05 -16.70 12.83
C GLU A 473 6.68 -17.13 12.29
N THR A 474 5.67 -16.30 12.52
CA THR A 474 4.39 -16.42 11.82
C THR A 474 4.20 -15.23 10.91
N ASN A 475 3.70 -15.48 9.70
CA ASN A 475 3.45 -14.47 8.68
C ASN A 475 2.02 -14.65 8.18
N ASP A 476 1.17 -13.67 8.45
CA ASP A 476 -0.25 -13.74 8.10
C ASP A 476 -0.59 -12.55 7.20
N LEU A 477 -1.14 -12.85 6.01
CA LEU A 477 -1.64 -11.86 5.06
C LEU A 477 -3.15 -11.72 5.23
N TYR A 478 -3.59 -10.51 5.56
CA TYR A 478 -5.00 -10.15 5.70
C TYR A 478 -5.44 -9.31 4.51
N CYS A 479 -6.68 -9.51 4.05
CA CYS A 479 -7.39 -8.54 3.23
C CYS A 479 -8.37 -7.78 4.12
N GLN A 480 -8.19 -6.46 4.21
CA GLN A 480 -9.02 -5.57 5.03
C GLN A 480 -9.79 -4.61 4.15
N GLY A 481 -10.98 -4.21 4.57
CA GLY A 481 -11.71 -3.12 3.95
C GLY A 481 -10.86 -1.87 3.89
N ARG A 482 -10.96 -1.13 2.79
CA ARG A 482 -10.25 0.14 2.62
C ARG A 482 -10.71 1.20 3.63
N GLY A 483 -11.96 1.14 4.07
CA GLY A 483 -12.55 2.06 5.04
C GLY A 483 -13.93 2.52 4.58
N VAL A 484 -14.18 3.84 4.62
CA VAL A 484 -15.37 4.42 3.99
C VAL A 484 -15.14 4.50 2.48
N TYR A 485 -16.00 3.82 1.72
CA TYR A 485 -15.85 3.57 0.30
C TYR A 485 -17.00 4.22 -0.48
N LEU A 486 -16.70 4.91 -1.58
CA LEU A 486 -17.70 5.53 -2.45
C LEU A 486 -18.05 4.60 -3.62
N VAL A 487 -19.34 4.31 -3.79
CA VAL A 487 -19.90 3.71 -5.01
C VAL A 487 -20.73 4.78 -5.71
N GLN A 488 -20.25 5.26 -6.86
CA GLN A 488 -20.89 6.32 -7.64
C GLN A 488 -21.67 5.72 -8.82
N ALA A 489 -22.99 5.78 -8.75
CA ALA A 489 -23.88 5.53 -9.89
C ALA A 489 -24.05 6.82 -10.70
N ASP A 490 -23.74 6.80 -11.99
CA ASP A 490 -24.12 7.88 -12.91
C ASP A 490 -25.58 7.73 -13.36
N LYS A 491 -26.13 8.75 -14.04
CA LYS A 491 -27.56 8.85 -14.41
C LYS A 491 -28.17 7.55 -14.97
N ASP A 492 -27.49 6.92 -15.93
CA ASP A 492 -27.96 5.74 -16.66
C ASP A 492 -27.25 4.46 -16.21
N ALA A 493 -26.73 4.44 -14.97
CA ALA A 493 -26.05 3.28 -14.41
C ALA A 493 -26.99 2.07 -14.31
N ASP A 494 -26.51 0.93 -14.81
CA ASP A 494 -27.17 -0.37 -14.64
C ASP A 494 -27.24 -0.75 -13.16
N ALA A 495 -28.43 -1.09 -12.68
CA ALA A 495 -28.67 -1.38 -11.28
C ALA A 495 -27.91 -2.64 -10.80
N ALA A 496 -27.84 -3.69 -11.61
CA ALA A 496 -27.13 -4.91 -11.26
C ALA A 496 -25.63 -4.64 -11.08
N LYS A 497 -25.04 -3.82 -11.96
CA LYS A 497 -23.65 -3.37 -11.84
C LYS A 497 -23.41 -2.55 -10.57
N VAL A 498 -24.30 -1.60 -10.26
CA VAL A 498 -24.17 -0.79 -9.03
C VAL A 498 -24.26 -1.67 -7.79
N ILE A 499 -25.16 -2.65 -7.77
CA ILE A 499 -25.30 -3.60 -6.65
C ILE A 499 -24.10 -4.54 -6.57
N ARG A 500 -23.49 -4.93 -7.71
CA ARG A 500 -22.23 -5.69 -7.73
C ARG A 500 -21.11 -4.94 -7.00
N HIS A 501 -20.96 -3.65 -7.28
CA HIS A 501 -19.97 -2.80 -6.60
C HIS A 501 -20.27 -2.63 -5.11
N LEU A 502 -21.54 -2.47 -4.74
CA LEU A 502 -21.98 -2.44 -3.34
C LEU A 502 -21.66 -3.75 -2.61
N GLY A 503 -22.00 -4.90 -3.21
CA GLY A 503 -21.76 -6.23 -2.69
C GLY A 503 -20.27 -6.49 -2.44
N ALA A 504 -19.42 -6.19 -3.43
CA ALA A 504 -17.97 -6.30 -3.30
C ALA A 504 -17.41 -5.40 -2.19
N ALA A 505 -17.85 -4.14 -2.11
CA ALA A 505 -17.41 -3.23 -1.07
C ALA A 505 -17.79 -3.72 0.35
N LEU A 506 -19.02 -4.19 0.53
CA LEU A 506 -19.50 -4.72 1.82
C LEU A 506 -18.79 -6.02 2.20
N ALA A 507 -18.66 -6.96 1.27
CA ALA A 507 -17.95 -8.22 1.45
C ALA A 507 -16.49 -7.99 1.88
N ALA A 508 -15.82 -7.03 1.24
CA ALA A 508 -14.45 -6.66 1.58
C ALA A 508 -14.29 -5.98 2.95
N GLY A 509 -15.40 -5.59 3.62
CA GLY A 509 -15.37 -4.99 4.97
C GLY A 509 -15.44 -3.47 4.98
N ASN A 510 -15.94 -2.83 3.92
CA ASN A 510 -16.05 -1.37 3.84
C ASN A 510 -17.40 -0.86 4.40
N ALA A 511 -17.41 0.38 4.90
CA ALA A 511 -18.64 1.18 4.94
C ALA A 511 -18.86 1.82 3.56
N VAL A 512 -20.11 1.97 3.12
CA VAL A 512 -20.42 2.37 1.75
C VAL A 512 -21.24 3.66 1.71
N ILE A 513 -20.70 4.66 1.01
CA ILE A 513 -21.44 5.80 0.49
C ILE A 513 -21.95 5.39 -0.89
N LEU A 514 -23.26 5.19 -1.01
CA LEU A 514 -23.92 4.86 -2.27
C LEU A 514 -24.50 6.13 -2.87
N ALA A 515 -23.84 6.68 -3.90
CA ALA A 515 -24.19 7.97 -4.47
C ALA A 515 -24.86 7.83 -5.83
N GLY A 516 -26.03 8.46 -5.99
CA GLY A 516 -26.77 8.50 -7.25
C GLY A 516 -28.16 9.11 -7.06
N ASP A 517 -28.80 9.48 -8.16
CA ASP A 517 -30.13 10.11 -8.13
C ASP A 517 -31.28 9.10 -8.40
N GLN A 518 -30.93 7.82 -8.59
CA GLN A 518 -31.91 6.75 -8.78
C GLN A 518 -32.66 6.46 -7.48
N LYS A 519 -34.00 6.48 -7.55
CA LYS A 519 -34.88 6.36 -6.37
C LYS A 519 -34.65 5.06 -5.57
N TRP A 520 -34.35 3.96 -6.25
CA TRP A 520 -34.15 2.65 -5.63
C TRP A 520 -32.94 2.59 -4.69
N LEU A 521 -31.96 3.50 -4.83
CA LEU A 521 -30.80 3.56 -3.93
C LEU A 521 -31.22 3.89 -2.48
N ALA A 522 -32.32 4.63 -2.30
CA ALA A 522 -32.80 5.04 -0.98
C ALA A 522 -33.33 3.88 -0.13
N ASP A 523 -33.71 2.76 -0.76
CA ASP A 523 -34.24 1.57 -0.06
C ASP A 523 -33.12 0.74 0.58
N ILE A 524 -31.91 0.77 0.01
CA ILE A 524 -30.79 -0.10 0.38
C ILE A 524 -30.35 0.06 1.84
N PRO A 525 -30.16 1.26 2.41
CA PRO A 525 -29.75 1.40 3.82
C PRO A 525 -30.72 0.72 4.79
N ALA A 526 -32.03 0.81 4.53
CA ALA A 526 -33.05 0.18 5.36
C ALA A 526 -33.01 -1.35 5.23
N LEU A 527 -32.85 -1.87 4.01
CA LEU A 527 -32.69 -3.31 3.77
C LEU A 527 -31.43 -3.86 4.45
N ALA A 528 -30.30 -3.14 4.35
CA ALA A 528 -29.03 -3.49 4.99
C ALA A 528 -29.17 -3.57 6.52
N GLN A 529 -29.81 -2.57 7.14
CA GLN A 529 -30.06 -2.59 8.58
C GLN A 529 -30.96 -3.76 8.99
N GLN A 530 -32.01 -4.06 8.22
CA GLN A 530 -32.87 -5.20 8.48
C GLN A 530 -32.18 -6.56 8.29
N ALA A 531 -31.17 -6.65 7.42
CA ALA A 531 -30.36 -7.85 7.21
C ALA A 531 -29.38 -8.10 8.39
N GLY A 532 -29.12 -7.08 9.21
CA GLY A 532 -28.26 -7.15 10.39
C GLY A 532 -26.91 -6.45 10.22
N LEU A 533 -26.71 -5.65 9.17
CA LEU A 533 -25.51 -4.83 9.04
C LEU A 533 -25.51 -3.72 10.11
N PRO A 534 -24.34 -3.32 10.64
CA PRO A 534 -24.22 -2.20 11.57
C PRO A 534 -24.94 -0.94 11.09
N ALA A 535 -25.56 -0.22 12.03
CA ALA A 535 -26.23 1.03 11.71
C ALA A 535 -25.22 2.03 11.11
N LYS A 536 -25.63 2.76 10.07
CA LYS A 536 -24.80 3.74 9.33
C LYS A 536 -23.67 3.12 8.50
N LEU A 537 -23.57 1.79 8.38
CA LEU A 537 -22.59 1.18 7.49
C LEU A 537 -22.83 1.53 6.02
N VAL A 538 -24.10 1.65 5.61
CA VAL A 538 -24.50 2.06 4.26
C VAL A 538 -25.29 3.36 4.32
N LYS A 539 -24.91 4.33 3.48
CA LYS A 539 -25.61 5.60 3.33
C LYS A 539 -25.86 5.91 1.87
N ALA A 540 -27.13 6.14 1.51
CA ALA A 540 -27.50 6.65 0.20
C ALA A 540 -27.43 8.18 0.18
N VAL A 541 -26.81 8.77 -0.85
CA VAL A 541 -26.71 10.22 -1.06
C VAL A 541 -26.96 10.57 -2.53
N GLY A 542 -27.30 11.83 -2.83
CA GLY A 542 -27.45 12.29 -4.21
C GLY A 542 -26.13 12.28 -4.98
N ALA A 543 -26.20 12.27 -6.31
CA ALA A 543 -25.01 12.17 -7.16
C ALA A 543 -23.99 13.29 -6.90
N ASN A 544 -24.45 14.53 -6.69
CA ASN A 544 -23.58 15.68 -6.41
C ASN A 544 -22.79 15.52 -5.10
N THR A 545 -23.39 14.92 -4.07
CA THR A 545 -22.69 14.64 -2.80
C THR A 545 -21.62 13.57 -2.99
N GLY A 546 -21.86 12.56 -3.83
CA GLY A 546 -20.85 11.59 -4.22
C GLY A 546 -19.69 12.21 -4.97
N LEU A 547 -19.95 13.10 -5.92
CA LEU A 547 -18.91 13.86 -6.62
C LEU A 547 -18.13 14.76 -5.66
N GLY A 548 -18.76 15.31 -4.63
CA GLY A 548 -18.06 16.04 -3.58
C GLY A 548 -17.18 15.15 -2.71
N ALA A 549 -17.65 13.96 -2.34
CA ALA A 549 -16.84 12.98 -1.67
C ALA A 549 -15.63 12.55 -2.52
N MET A 550 -15.82 12.40 -3.84
CA MET A 550 -14.75 12.09 -4.78
C MET A 550 -13.70 13.21 -4.88
N TYR A 551 -14.12 14.48 -4.83
CA TYR A 551 -13.20 15.62 -4.96
C TYR A 551 -12.41 15.92 -3.68
N ASP A 552 -13.08 15.94 -2.51
CA ASP A 552 -12.47 16.41 -1.26
C ASP A 552 -12.99 15.67 -0.01
N GLY A 553 -13.72 14.56 -0.17
CA GLY A 553 -14.19 13.77 0.97
C GLY A 553 -13.10 12.85 1.53
N ASP A 554 -13.23 12.45 2.80
CA ASP A 554 -12.31 11.52 3.48
C ASP A 554 -12.47 10.04 3.06
N ILE A 555 -12.84 9.78 1.80
CA ILE A 555 -13.02 8.40 1.33
C ILE A 555 -11.68 7.66 1.19
N ALA A 556 -11.70 6.36 1.42
CA ALA A 556 -10.54 5.48 1.32
C ALA A 556 -10.55 4.59 0.04
N GLY A 557 -11.63 4.63 -0.72
CA GLY A 557 -11.77 3.91 -1.98
C GLY A 557 -12.95 4.45 -2.77
N VAL A 558 -12.92 4.23 -4.09
CA VAL A 558 -13.94 4.74 -5.00
C VAL A 558 -14.13 3.81 -6.18
N SER A 559 -15.39 3.57 -6.51
CA SER A 559 -15.79 2.93 -7.76
C SER A 559 -16.95 3.65 -8.41
N CYS A 560 -17.14 3.41 -9.71
CA CYS A 560 -18.27 3.97 -10.44
C CYS A 560 -18.86 3.02 -11.48
N VAL A 561 -20.15 3.19 -11.73
CA VAL A 561 -20.87 2.62 -12.87
C VAL A 561 -21.32 3.78 -13.73
N ALA A 562 -20.69 3.95 -14.88
CA ALA A 562 -20.88 5.12 -15.74
C ALA A 562 -20.40 4.84 -17.18
N SER A 563 -20.82 5.66 -18.13
CA SER A 563 -20.25 5.62 -19.49
C SER A 563 -18.76 5.98 -19.49
N LEU A 564 -18.04 5.59 -20.55
CA LEU A 564 -16.60 5.80 -20.67
C LEU A 564 -16.18 7.29 -20.58
N ASP A 565 -16.97 8.19 -21.17
CA ASP A 565 -16.76 9.64 -21.11
C ASP A 565 -16.89 10.16 -19.66
N ARG A 566 -17.81 9.59 -18.89
CA ARG A 566 -18.02 9.94 -17.48
C ARG A 566 -16.94 9.39 -16.58
N VAL A 567 -16.46 8.18 -16.83
CA VAL A 567 -15.27 7.66 -16.16
C VAL A 567 -14.07 8.58 -16.36
N THR A 568 -13.92 9.14 -17.56
CA THR A 568 -12.85 10.13 -17.83
C THR A 568 -13.02 11.40 -16.99
N SER A 569 -14.25 11.91 -16.85
CA SER A 569 -14.53 13.05 -15.98
C SER A 569 -14.27 12.75 -14.49
N PHE A 570 -14.64 11.56 -14.04
CA PHE A 570 -14.47 11.13 -12.64
C PHE A 570 -13.00 10.94 -12.27
N LYS A 571 -12.19 10.30 -13.12
CA LYS A 571 -10.75 10.17 -12.83
C LYS A 571 -10.03 11.51 -12.83
N GLN A 572 -10.42 12.45 -13.70
CA GLN A 572 -9.88 13.82 -13.68
C GLN A 572 -10.29 14.59 -12.42
N LEU A 573 -11.50 14.37 -11.90
CA LEU A 573 -11.93 14.94 -10.63
C LEU A 573 -11.13 14.36 -9.47
N LEU A 574 -11.03 13.03 -9.42
CA LEU A 574 -10.33 12.29 -8.37
C LEU A 574 -8.83 12.63 -8.31
N ALA A 575 -8.18 12.84 -9.45
CA ALA A 575 -6.76 13.17 -9.51
C ALA A 575 -6.41 14.59 -9.03
N LYS A 576 -7.41 15.44 -8.76
CA LYS A 576 -7.21 16.76 -8.13
C LYS A 576 -7.00 16.68 -6.62
N ARG A 577 -7.28 15.52 -6.01
CA ARG A 577 -7.11 15.30 -4.57
C ARG A 577 -5.64 15.40 -4.18
N ASP A 578 -5.41 16.02 -3.04
CA ASP A 578 -4.15 15.89 -2.32
C ASP A 578 -4.14 14.60 -1.47
N GLY A 579 -2.96 14.14 -1.09
CA GLY A 579 -2.80 12.98 -0.19
C GLY A 579 -2.75 11.63 -0.91
N ALA A 580 -3.59 10.68 -0.50
CA ALA A 580 -3.56 9.31 -1.01
C ALA A 580 -4.05 9.24 -2.47
N ILE A 581 -3.37 8.47 -3.30
CA ILE A 581 -3.83 8.18 -4.66
C ILE A 581 -4.85 7.05 -4.56
N LEU A 582 -6.09 7.33 -4.95
CA LEU A 582 -7.15 6.32 -5.00
C LEU A 582 -7.28 5.82 -6.43
N SER A 583 -7.13 4.50 -6.63
CA SER A 583 -7.47 3.88 -7.91
C SER A 583 -8.98 3.89 -8.10
N LEU A 584 -9.46 4.51 -9.19
CA LEU A 584 -10.86 4.43 -9.60
C LEU A 584 -11.13 3.06 -10.21
N ILE A 585 -12.04 2.29 -9.60
CA ILE A 585 -12.54 1.03 -10.16
C ILE A 585 -13.80 1.37 -10.95
N SER A 586 -13.75 1.24 -12.27
CA SER A 586 -14.87 1.56 -13.15
C SER A 586 -15.54 0.33 -13.72
N ASP A 587 -16.82 0.47 -14.03
CA ASP A 587 -17.58 -0.44 -14.88
C ASP A 587 -18.22 0.38 -16.00
N SER A 588 -17.45 0.51 -17.10
CA SER A 588 -17.84 1.21 -18.32
C SER A 588 -17.86 0.34 -19.57
N GLY A 589 -17.46 -0.94 -19.48
CA GLY A 589 -17.41 -1.84 -20.63
C GLY A 589 -16.60 -3.12 -20.40
N ALA A 590 -16.34 -3.85 -21.48
CA ALA A 590 -15.80 -5.21 -21.48
C ALA A 590 -14.31 -5.34 -21.11
N GLU A 591 -13.51 -4.28 -21.26
CA GLU A 591 -12.08 -4.27 -20.90
C GLU A 591 -11.80 -3.55 -19.58
N ASP A 592 -12.85 -3.16 -18.86
CA ASP A 592 -12.77 -2.40 -17.61
C ASP A 592 -12.67 -3.33 -16.39
N ASP A 593 -12.36 -2.78 -15.22
CA ASP A 593 -12.30 -3.54 -13.97
C ASP A 593 -13.67 -4.20 -13.66
N GLY A 594 -14.79 -3.61 -14.10
CA GLY A 594 -16.13 -4.21 -14.02
C GLY A 594 -16.30 -5.57 -14.70
N ALA A 595 -15.44 -5.92 -15.67
CA ALA A 595 -15.46 -7.22 -16.35
C ALA A 595 -14.52 -8.27 -15.70
N LEU A 596 -13.84 -7.93 -14.60
CA LEU A 596 -12.99 -8.87 -13.87
C LEU A 596 -13.82 -10.01 -13.26
N PRO A 597 -13.25 -11.24 -13.19
CA PRO A 597 -13.80 -12.31 -12.37
C PRO A 597 -14.05 -11.85 -10.93
N ASP A 598 -15.06 -12.41 -10.26
CA ASP A 598 -15.51 -11.89 -8.96
C ASP A 598 -14.42 -11.91 -7.87
N GLU A 599 -13.52 -12.91 -7.85
CA GLU A 599 -12.38 -12.95 -6.91
C GLU A 599 -11.42 -11.77 -7.13
N ALA A 600 -10.93 -11.61 -8.37
CA ALA A 600 -10.08 -10.50 -8.79
C ALA A 600 -10.74 -9.14 -8.54
N PHE A 601 -12.04 -9.04 -8.82
CA PHE A 601 -12.83 -7.83 -8.60
C PHE A 601 -12.92 -7.50 -7.11
N LEU A 602 -13.22 -8.48 -6.25
CA LEU A 602 -13.34 -8.28 -4.80
C LEU A 602 -12.05 -7.75 -4.18
N HIS A 603 -10.88 -8.25 -4.61
CA HIS A 603 -9.58 -7.75 -4.15
C HIS A 603 -9.35 -6.27 -4.43
N ARG A 604 -10.00 -5.69 -5.45
CA ARG A 604 -9.94 -4.25 -5.73
C ARG A 604 -10.59 -3.40 -4.62
N PHE A 605 -11.46 -3.98 -3.80
CA PHE A 605 -12.17 -3.29 -2.72
C PHE A 605 -11.49 -3.44 -1.35
N ALA A 606 -10.37 -4.15 -1.29
CA ALA A 606 -9.59 -4.34 -0.08
C ALA A 606 -8.21 -3.70 -0.16
N THR A 607 -7.56 -3.67 1.00
CA THR A 607 -6.15 -3.38 1.22
C THR A 607 -5.52 -4.60 1.86
N GLU A 608 -4.36 -4.99 1.37
CA GLU A 608 -3.60 -6.09 1.96
C GLU A 608 -2.82 -5.60 3.20
N LYS A 609 -2.75 -6.42 4.24
CA LYS A 609 -1.96 -6.17 5.44
C LYS A 609 -1.22 -7.43 5.88
N THR A 610 0.09 -7.34 6.02
CA THR A 610 0.90 -8.43 6.58
C THR A 610 1.14 -8.19 8.06
N ILE A 611 0.91 -9.21 8.89
CA ILE A 611 1.35 -9.25 10.28
C ILE A 611 2.39 -10.34 10.44
N THR A 612 3.58 -9.95 10.87
CA THR A 612 4.72 -10.82 11.08
C THR A 612 5.12 -10.83 12.54
N ILE A 613 5.08 -11.99 13.18
CA ILE A 613 5.33 -12.13 14.62
C ILE A 613 6.58 -12.99 14.83
N ASN A 614 7.56 -12.44 15.55
CA ASN A 614 8.66 -13.23 16.08
C ASN A 614 8.18 -14.07 17.26
N THR A 615 7.87 -15.33 17.02
CA THR A 615 7.42 -16.27 18.05
C THR A 615 8.53 -16.72 19.00
N THR A 616 9.79 -16.40 18.67
CA THR A 616 10.96 -16.71 19.51
C THR A 616 11.40 -15.57 20.42
N ALA A 617 10.68 -14.44 20.41
CA ALA A 617 11.04 -13.26 21.19
C ALA A 617 11.15 -13.53 22.72
N ALA A 618 10.46 -14.56 23.21
CA ALA A 618 10.55 -15.02 24.60
C ALA A 618 11.87 -15.77 24.94
N GLY A 619 12.71 -16.07 23.94
CA GLY A 619 14.01 -16.74 24.12
C GLY A 619 14.06 -18.21 23.69
N GLY A 620 13.02 -18.72 23.02
CA GLY A 620 12.96 -20.11 22.54
C GLY A 620 11.84 -20.33 21.52
N ASN A 621 11.90 -21.45 20.79
CA ASN A 621 10.89 -21.80 19.78
C ASN A 621 10.04 -22.99 20.26
N ALA A 622 8.80 -22.71 20.68
CA ALA A 622 7.90 -23.74 21.21
C ALA A 622 7.58 -24.84 20.18
N SER A 623 7.46 -24.53 18.88
CA SER A 623 7.13 -25.55 17.87
C SER A 623 8.27 -26.54 17.64
N LEU A 624 9.52 -26.09 17.75
CA LEU A 624 10.69 -26.97 17.65
C LEU A 624 10.85 -27.87 18.88
N MET A 625 10.34 -27.47 20.05
CA MET A 625 10.39 -28.31 21.26
C MET A 625 9.46 -29.52 21.18
N SER A 626 8.45 -29.48 20.31
CA SER A 626 7.50 -30.56 20.07
C SER A 626 7.79 -31.39 18.81
N MET A 627 8.87 -31.08 18.07
CA MET A 627 9.29 -31.92 16.95
C MET A 627 10.03 -33.14 17.48
N GLU A 628 9.46 -34.33 17.31
CA GLU A 628 10.17 -35.59 17.50
C GLU A 628 11.10 -35.83 16.29
N GLU A 629 12.26 -36.47 16.52
CA GLU A 629 13.16 -36.90 15.44
C GLU A 629 12.48 -38.01 14.62
N ASP A 630 12.09 -37.70 13.38
CA ASP A 630 11.65 -38.70 12.38
C ASP A 630 12.84 -39.53 11.85
#